data_AF-A0A958FEN0-F1
#
_entry.id   AF-A0A958FEN0-F1
#
_cell.length_a   1.000
_cell.length_b   1.000
_cell.length_c   1.000
_cell.angle_alpha   90.00
_cell.angle_beta   90.00
_cell.angle_gamma   90.00
#
_symmetry.space_group_name_H-M   'P 1'
#
loop_
_entity.id
_entity.type
_entity.pdbx_description
1 polymer ?
#
loop_
_entity_poly.entity_id
_entity_poly.type
_entity_poly.pdbx_seq_one_letter_code
_entity_poly.pdbx_strand_id
1 'polypeptide(L)'
;ESDQLGLTSFNALLFGGNNRPRNDQLMWDLMSTQNQRPEDPEPVIEQEADNVFIYGSGPFTLRPGESQRFSIALLLGEDFSDLVQNASTSQQVFESDYRFAQAPRKPMLTAVPGDEKVTLYWDAGAEASFDPFVGRANPDDPSKGFDFEGYKIYRSQDESFNDTKTITDSKGNAFLSEPIK
;
A
#
# COMPACT_ATOMS: atom_id res chain seq x y z
N GLU A 1 25.28 4.54 5.31
CA GLU A 1 24.78 5.29 4.14
C GLU A 1 25.20 4.49 2.92
N SER A 2 24.30 3.67 2.38
CA SER A 2 24.58 2.92 1.14
C SER A 2 24.35 3.90 0.01
N ASP A 3 25.30 4.03 -0.93
CA ASP A 3 25.07 4.76 -2.18
C ASP A 3 23.75 4.26 -2.77
N GLN A 4 22.83 5.20 -3.06
CA GLN A 4 21.61 4.86 -3.76
C GLN A 4 22.02 4.36 -5.15
N LEU A 5 21.85 3.07 -5.41
CA LEU A 5 22.09 2.47 -6.73
C LEU A 5 21.20 3.09 -7.82
N GLY A 6 20.15 3.80 -7.40
CA GLY A 6 19.34 4.69 -8.23
C GLY A 6 18.46 3.94 -9.22
N LEU A 7 17.47 4.66 -9.73
CA LEU A 7 16.70 4.23 -10.90
C LEU A 7 17.52 4.57 -12.15
N THR A 8 17.79 3.59 -13.01
CA THR A 8 18.57 3.78 -14.24
C THR A 8 17.71 3.66 -15.47
N SER A 9 16.60 2.91 -15.38
CA SER A 9 15.57 2.92 -16.42
C SER A 9 14.16 2.88 -15.85
N PHE A 10 13.23 3.53 -16.56
CA PHE A 10 11.80 3.47 -16.29
C PHE A 10 11.05 3.42 -17.62
N ASN A 11 10.11 2.50 -17.73
CA ASN A 11 9.25 2.37 -18.90
C ASN A 11 7.81 2.12 -18.44
N ALA A 12 6.87 2.87 -19.01
CA ALA A 12 5.44 2.66 -18.86
C ALA A 12 4.86 2.21 -20.20
N LEU A 13 4.36 0.98 -20.25
CA LEU A 13 3.80 0.38 -21.46
C LEU A 13 2.34 0.01 -21.23
N LEU A 14 1.55 0.02 -22.30
CA LEU A 14 0.20 -0.53 -22.26
C LEU A 14 0.23 -2.04 -22.00
N PHE A 15 -0.63 -2.48 -21.10
CA PHE A 15 -0.86 -3.90 -20.86
C PHE A 15 -1.44 -4.58 -22.11
N GLY A 16 -0.87 -5.73 -22.47
CA GLY A 16 -1.33 -6.56 -23.58
C GLY A 16 -0.29 -6.81 -24.67
N GLY A 17 -0.68 -7.59 -25.67
CA GLY A 17 0.19 -7.97 -26.79
C GLY A 17 1.48 -8.67 -26.33
N ASN A 18 2.62 -8.06 -26.67
CA ASN A 18 3.96 -8.56 -26.35
C ASN A 18 4.61 -7.86 -25.15
N ASN A 19 3.93 -6.91 -24.50
CA ASN A 19 4.41 -6.17 -23.32
C ASN A 19 4.20 -7.01 -22.06
N ARG A 20 4.90 -8.14 -21.96
CA ARG A 20 4.71 -9.11 -20.88
C ARG A 20 6.04 -9.76 -20.49
N PRO A 21 6.21 -10.19 -19.23
CA PRO A 21 7.47 -10.77 -18.75
C PRO A 21 8.00 -11.93 -19.59
N ARG A 22 7.12 -12.69 -20.26
CA ARG A 22 7.50 -13.79 -21.18
C ARG A 22 8.32 -13.35 -22.40
N ASN A 23 8.31 -12.06 -22.74
CA ASN A 23 9.12 -11.51 -23.83
C ASN A 23 10.47 -11.06 -23.28
N ASP A 24 11.34 -12.03 -22.99
CA ASP A 24 12.60 -11.82 -22.27
C ASP A 24 13.49 -10.75 -22.93
N GLN A 25 13.61 -10.76 -24.26
CA GLN A 25 14.42 -9.79 -24.98
C GLN A 25 13.89 -8.36 -24.80
N LEU A 26 12.57 -8.17 -24.91
CA LEU A 26 11.96 -6.86 -24.69
C LEU A 26 12.18 -6.40 -23.24
N MET A 27 11.95 -7.28 -22.26
CA MET A 27 12.15 -6.95 -20.85
C MET A 27 13.61 -6.56 -20.58
N TRP A 28 14.55 -7.31 -21.14
CA TRP A 28 15.98 -7.01 -21.05
C TRP A 28 16.31 -5.64 -21.66
N ASP A 29 15.83 -5.35 -22.88
CA ASP A 29 16.11 -4.08 -23.56
C ASP A 29 15.56 -2.90 -22.75
N LEU A 30 14.34 -3.01 -22.19
CA LEU A 30 13.72 -1.97 -21.38
C LEU A 30 14.44 -1.75 -20.03
N MET A 31 14.90 -2.82 -19.37
CA MET A 31 15.62 -2.70 -18.10
C MET A 31 17.09 -2.26 -18.28
N SER A 32 17.72 -2.62 -19.40
CA SER A 32 19.14 -2.36 -19.65
C SER A 32 19.41 -1.03 -20.35
N THR A 33 18.42 -0.46 -21.04
CA THR A 33 18.54 0.86 -21.68
C THR A 33 18.37 1.96 -20.65
N GLN A 34 19.45 2.69 -20.38
CA GLN A 34 19.40 3.82 -19.45
C GLN A 34 18.61 4.97 -20.04
N ASN A 35 17.56 5.40 -19.33
CA ASN A 35 16.69 6.50 -19.72
C ASN A 35 16.23 7.35 -18.53
N GLN A 36 16.90 7.25 -17.37
CA GLN A 36 16.61 8.01 -16.14
C GLN A 36 17.85 8.77 -15.63
N ARG A 37 18.74 9.18 -16.54
CA ARG A 37 19.88 10.03 -16.21
C ARG A 37 19.42 11.48 -16.07
N PRO A 38 20.16 12.36 -15.36
CA PRO A 38 19.75 13.75 -15.17
C PRO A 38 19.49 14.54 -16.45
N GLU A 39 20.11 14.16 -17.57
CA GLU A 39 19.88 14.76 -18.89
C GLU A 39 18.73 14.15 -19.69
N ASP A 40 18.20 13.00 -19.27
CA ASP A 40 17.10 12.33 -19.95
C ASP A 40 15.80 13.11 -19.68
N PRO A 41 14.88 13.17 -20.66
CA PRO A 41 13.59 13.81 -20.43
C PRO A 41 12.79 13.05 -19.36
N GLU A 42 12.00 13.78 -18.58
CA GLU A 42 11.06 13.19 -17.63
C GLU A 42 10.16 12.17 -18.33
N PRO A 43 9.90 10.99 -17.71
CA PRO A 43 9.07 9.98 -18.32
C PRO A 43 7.63 10.49 -18.44
N VAL A 44 7.16 10.60 -19.68
CA VAL A 44 5.79 11.02 -19.98
C VAL A 44 4.90 9.78 -20.03
N ILE A 45 3.97 9.68 -19.08
CA ILE A 45 2.93 8.63 -19.05
C ILE A 45 1.62 9.27 -19.49
N GLU A 46 1.41 9.38 -20.80
CA GLU A 46 0.21 9.99 -21.40
C GLU A 46 -0.95 9.00 -21.59
N GLN A 47 -0.83 7.76 -21.11
CA GLN A 47 -1.79 6.70 -21.40
C GLN A 47 -2.87 6.57 -20.32
N GLU A 48 -4.13 6.75 -20.70
CA GLU A 48 -5.32 6.52 -19.85
C GLU A 48 -5.81 5.06 -19.91
N ALA A 49 -4.90 4.10 -19.73
CA ALA A 49 -5.24 2.66 -19.81
C ALA A 49 -4.41 1.83 -18.82
N ASP A 50 -4.63 0.51 -18.83
CA ASP A 50 -3.89 -0.43 -17.99
C ASP A 50 -2.39 -0.40 -18.35
N ASN A 51 -1.55 -0.09 -17.36
CA ASN A 51 -0.14 0.20 -17.52
C ASN A 51 0.73 -0.88 -16.85
N VAL A 52 1.81 -1.23 -17.55
CA VAL A 52 2.90 -2.06 -17.04
C VAL A 52 4.09 -1.15 -16.80
N PHE A 53 4.48 -1.01 -15.53
CA PHE A 53 5.67 -0.27 -15.13
C PHE A 53 6.87 -1.21 -14.99
N ILE A 54 7.97 -0.85 -15.65
CA ILE A 54 9.23 -1.59 -15.63
C ILE A 54 10.31 -0.66 -15.13
N TYR A 55 10.94 -1.05 -14.02
CA TYR A 55 12.01 -0.32 -13.35
C TYR A 55 13.32 -1.08 -13.52
N GLY A 56 14.38 -0.37 -13.89
CA GLY A 56 15.74 -0.89 -13.95
C GLY A 56 16.67 -0.15 -13.00
N SER A 57 17.58 -0.88 -12.38
CA SER A 57 18.71 -0.30 -11.61
C SER A 57 19.99 -1.02 -12.03
N GLY A 58 20.94 -0.28 -12.59
CA GLY A 58 22.24 -0.81 -12.99
C GLY A 58 22.87 -0.17 -14.24
N PRO A 59 24.01 -0.70 -14.68
CA PRO A 59 24.68 -1.88 -14.11
C PRO A 59 25.44 -1.56 -12.81
N PHE A 60 25.37 -2.46 -11.84
CA PHE A 60 26.23 -2.46 -10.65
C PHE A 60 26.76 -3.88 -10.38
N THR A 61 27.80 -4.00 -9.56
CA THR A 61 28.38 -5.30 -9.17
C THR A 61 28.12 -5.55 -7.70
N LEU A 62 27.71 -6.77 -7.35
CA LEU A 62 27.58 -7.24 -5.97
C LEU A 62 28.73 -8.19 -5.64
N ARG A 63 29.37 -8.02 -4.49
CA ARG A 63 30.32 -9.00 -3.97
C ARG A 63 29.58 -10.24 -3.44
N PRO A 64 30.24 -11.41 -3.36
CA PRO A 64 29.64 -12.58 -2.71
C PRO A 64 29.19 -12.25 -1.27
N GLY A 65 27.89 -12.47 -0.99
CA GLY A 65 27.28 -12.17 0.30
C GLY A 65 26.81 -10.71 0.49
N GLU A 66 27.04 -9.84 -0.50
CA GLU A 66 26.50 -8.48 -0.51
C GLU A 66 25.02 -8.49 -0.91
N SER A 67 24.21 -7.75 -0.15
CA SER A 67 22.78 -7.57 -0.41
C SER A 67 22.49 -6.09 -0.52
N GLN A 68 21.67 -5.73 -1.51
CA GLN A 68 21.20 -4.37 -1.71
C GLN A 68 19.68 -4.34 -1.51
N ARG A 69 19.19 -3.27 -0.88
CA ARG A 69 17.77 -3.06 -0.65
C ARG A 69 17.25 -2.06 -1.66
N PHE A 70 16.13 -2.37 -2.28
CA PHE A 70 15.41 -1.46 -3.15
C PHE A 70 14.05 -1.14 -2.55
N SER A 71 13.59 0.05 -2.90
CA SER A 71 12.41 0.70 -2.34
C SER A 71 11.63 1.27 -3.50
N ILE A 72 10.37 0.88 -3.64
CA ILE A 72 9.48 1.35 -4.72
C ILE A 72 8.24 1.93 -4.06
N ALA A 73 7.81 3.11 -4.51
CA ALA A 73 6.59 3.76 -4.08
C ALA A 73 5.71 4.05 -5.30
N LEU A 74 4.43 3.71 -5.20
CA LEU A 74 3.38 4.16 -6.11
C LEU A 74 2.53 5.17 -5.36
N LEU A 75 2.60 6.43 -5.79
CA LEU A 75 1.86 7.52 -5.16
C LEU A 75 0.55 7.75 -5.92
N LEU A 76 -0.55 7.74 -5.19
CA LEU A 76 -1.89 7.97 -5.70
C LEU A 76 -2.53 9.05 -4.82
N GLY A 77 -3.43 9.85 -5.38
CA GLY A 77 -4.22 10.81 -4.62
C GLY A 77 -5.49 11.18 -5.37
N GLU A 78 -6.53 11.57 -4.65
CA GLU A 78 -7.79 12.05 -5.26
C GLU A 78 -7.57 13.38 -5.99
N ASP A 79 -6.71 14.24 -5.45
CA ASP A 79 -6.27 15.50 -6.04
C ASP A 79 -4.78 15.75 -5.80
N PHE A 80 -4.27 16.89 -6.28
CA PHE A 80 -2.86 17.25 -6.14
C PHE A 80 -2.44 17.42 -4.66
N SER A 81 -3.32 17.96 -3.81
CA SER A 81 -3.00 18.16 -2.40
C SER A 81 -2.88 16.82 -1.68
N ASP A 82 -3.80 15.90 -1.95
CA ASP A 82 -3.75 14.53 -1.42
C ASP A 82 -2.52 13.77 -1.94
N LEU A 83 -2.20 13.90 -3.23
CA LEU A 83 -0.98 13.31 -3.81
C LEU A 83 0.30 13.81 -3.10
N VAL A 84 0.40 15.11 -2.85
CA VAL A 84 1.54 15.70 -2.12
C VAL A 84 1.60 15.21 -0.67
N GLN A 85 0.45 15.08 -0.01
CA GLN A 85 0.38 14.53 1.34
C GLN A 85 0.85 13.07 1.37
N ASN A 86 0.38 12.24 0.44
CA ASN A 86 0.78 10.84 0.32
C ASN A 86 2.26 10.70 -0.02
N ALA A 87 2.82 11.61 -0.83
CA ALA A 87 4.25 11.69 -1.10
C ALA A 87 5.05 11.99 0.18
N SER A 88 4.63 13.00 0.94
CA SER A 88 5.28 13.39 2.20
C SER A 88 5.25 12.25 3.23
N THR A 89 4.10 11.60 3.39
CA THR A 89 3.96 10.44 4.28
C THR A 89 4.84 9.27 3.83
N SER A 90 4.88 8.96 2.53
CA SER A 90 5.74 7.89 2.00
C SER A 90 7.23 8.15 2.23
N GLN A 91 7.66 9.41 2.08
CA GLN A 91 9.03 9.82 2.39
C GLN A 91 9.36 9.62 3.87
N GLN A 92 8.45 10.03 4.78
CA GLN A 92 8.62 9.79 6.22
C GLN A 92 8.71 8.29 6.55
N VAL A 93 7.94 7.44 5.87
CA VAL A 93 8.00 5.97 6.02
C VAL A 93 9.36 5.44 5.59
N PHE A 94 9.88 5.91 4.46
CA PHE A 94 11.21 5.53 3.98
C PHE A 94 12.31 5.97 4.96
N GLU A 95 12.26 7.21 5.44
CA GLU A 95 13.19 7.77 6.43
C GLU A 95 13.09 7.07 7.79
N SER A 96 11.94 6.47 8.10
CA SER A 96 11.70 5.71 9.33
C SER A 96 12.07 4.22 9.21
N ASP A 97 12.87 3.81 8.21
CA ASP A 97 13.25 2.43 7.95
C ASP A 97 12.03 1.48 7.82
N TYR A 98 10.95 1.95 7.18
CA TYR A 98 9.68 1.21 7.03
C TYR A 98 9.00 0.86 8.35
N ARG A 99 9.33 1.57 9.44
CA ARG A 99 8.63 1.47 10.71
C ARG A 99 7.55 2.54 10.72
N PHE A 100 6.32 2.14 10.45
CA PHE A 100 5.15 3.00 10.50
C PHE A 100 4.05 2.34 11.31
N ALA A 101 2.96 3.08 11.52
CA ALA A 101 1.85 2.60 12.32
C ALA A 101 1.28 1.30 11.72
N GLN A 102 1.13 0.28 12.55
CA GLN A 102 0.54 -0.99 12.15
C GLN A 102 -0.94 -0.99 12.47
N ALA A 103 -1.73 -1.63 11.62
CA ALA A 103 -3.12 -1.87 11.97
C ALA A 103 -3.18 -2.78 13.22
N PRO A 104 -4.18 -2.60 14.09
CA PRO A 104 -4.33 -3.45 15.24
C PRO A 104 -4.44 -4.93 14.85
N ARG A 105 -4.01 -5.81 15.75
CA ARG A 105 -4.15 -7.27 15.57
C ARG A 105 -5.61 -7.61 15.27
N LYS A 106 -5.83 -8.42 14.23
CA LYS A 106 -7.18 -8.91 13.91
C LYS A 106 -7.61 -9.95 14.96
N PRO A 107 -8.83 -9.87 15.49
CA PRO A 107 -9.35 -10.91 16.39
C PRO A 107 -9.65 -12.18 15.59
N MET A 108 -9.62 -13.34 16.26
CA MET A 108 -10.04 -14.60 15.64
C MET A 108 -11.56 -14.76 15.74
N LEU A 109 -12.24 -14.68 14.60
CA LEU A 109 -13.71 -14.74 14.53
C LEU A 109 -14.21 -16.17 14.23
N THR A 110 -15.21 -16.61 14.99
CA THR A 110 -15.99 -17.84 14.75
C THR A 110 -17.46 -17.49 14.60
N ALA A 111 -18.07 -17.95 13.50
CA ALA A 111 -19.50 -17.79 13.26
C ALA A 111 -20.22 -19.14 13.48
N VAL A 112 -21.24 -19.14 14.32
CA VAL A 112 -22.09 -20.31 14.59
C VAL A 112 -23.47 -20.04 13.98
N PRO A 113 -23.87 -20.77 12.91
CA PRO A 113 -25.20 -20.64 12.34
C PRO A 113 -26.25 -21.24 13.27
N GLY A 114 -27.40 -20.60 13.34
CA GLY A 114 -28.60 -21.07 14.02
C GLY A 114 -29.85 -20.78 13.20
N ASP A 115 -31.01 -21.16 13.72
CA ASP A 115 -32.29 -20.88 13.07
C ASP A 115 -32.57 -19.36 13.04
N GLU A 116 -32.68 -18.81 11.83
CA GLU A 116 -32.85 -17.37 11.53
C GLU A 116 -31.86 -16.43 12.25
N LYS A 117 -30.72 -16.96 12.71
CA LYS A 117 -29.72 -16.17 13.46
C LYS A 117 -28.31 -16.70 13.22
N VAL A 118 -27.34 -15.81 13.39
CA VAL A 118 -25.92 -16.16 13.43
C VAL A 118 -25.35 -15.60 14.73
N THR A 119 -24.65 -16.43 15.49
CA THR A 119 -23.93 -15.98 16.68
C THR A 119 -22.45 -15.87 16.34
N LEU A 120 -21.88 -14.69 16.54
CA LEU A 120 -20.47 -14.41 16.32
C LEU A 120 -19.74 -14.45 17.65
N TYR A 121 -18.63 -15.17 17.71
CA TYR A 121 -17.69 -15.20 18.82
C TYR A 121 -16.33 -14.75 18.32
N TRP A 122 -15.65 -13.91 19.07
CA TRP A 122 -14.28 -13.51 18.77
C TRP A 122 -13.43 -13.47 20.03
N ASP A 123 -12.12 -13.57 19.86
CA ASP A 123 -11.18 -13.42 20.97
C ASP A 123 -10.85 -11.95 21.27
N ALA A 124 -10.28 -11.71 22.45
CA ALA A 124 -9.79 -10.39 22.87
C ALA A 124 -8.37 -10.09 22.36
N GLY A 125 -7.85 -10.83 21.38
CA GLY A 125 -6.47 -10.70 20.91
C GLY A 125 -6.17 -9.32 20.32
N ALA A 126 -7.18 -8.69 19.73
CA ALA A 126 -7.13 -7.33 19.21
C ALA A 126 -6.99 -6.27 20.31
N GLU A 127 -7.62 -6.47 21.48
CA GLU A 127 -7.63 -5.51 22.59
C GLU A 127 -6.24 -5.31 23.22
N ALA A 128 -5.37 -6.32 23.11
CA ALA A 128 -3.98 -6.26 23.55
C ALA A 128 -3.01 -5.88 22.42
N SER A 129 -3.53 -5.39 21.29
CA SER A 129 -2.70 -4.92 20.19
C SER A 129 -1.91 -3.68 20.61
N PHE A 130 -0.63 -3.67 20.23
CA PHE A 130 0.28 -2.59 20.55
C PHE A 130 1.13 -2.28 19.33
N ASP A 131 1.08 -1.02 18.91
CA ASP A 131 1.87 -0.44 17.85
C ASP A 131 3.15 0.20 18.43
N PRO A 132 4.33 -0.40 18.19
CA PRO A 132 5.60 0.13 18.68
C PRO A 132 5.97 1.48 18.07
N PHE A 133 5.48 1.80 16.87
CA PHE A 133 5.72 3.09 16.23
C PHE A 133 4.96 4.19 16.98
N VAL A 134 3.66 4.00 17.23
CA VAL A 134 2.83 4.95 17.99
C VAL A 134 3.33 5.10 19.43
N GLY A 135 3.68 3.99 20.08
CA GLY A 135 4.25 4.03 21.43
C GLY A 135 5.56 4.81 21.52
N ARG A 136 6.44 4.70 20.51
CA ARG A 136 7.71 5.47 20.46
C ARG A 136 7.50 6.93 20.10
N ALA A 137 6.52 7.24 19.26
CA ALA A 137 6.17 8.62 18.92
C ALA A 137 5.59 9.40 20.11
N ASN A 138 5.14 8.69 21.16
CA ASN A 138 4.59 9.27 22.38
C ASN A 138 5.42 8.84 23.62
N PRO A 139 6.68 9.30 23.76
CA PRO A 139 7.58 8.83 24.83
C PRO A 139 7.07 9.16 26.24
N ASP A 140 6.28 10.24 26.39
CA ASP A 140 5.69 10.65 27.66
C ASP A 140 4.48 9.79 28.08
N ASP A 141 3.89 9.05 27.14
CA ASP A 141 2.73 8.19 27.38
C ASP A 141 2.76 6.93 26.49
N PRO A 142 3.48 5.88 26.93
CA PRO A 142 3.56 4.62 26.19
C PRO A 142 2.21 3.92 26.03
N SER A 143 1.20 4.26 26.82
CA SER A 143 -0.13 3.63 26.72
C SER A 143 -0.81 3.96 25.38
N LYS A 144 -0.43 5.06 24.75
CA LYS A 144 -0.88 5.41 23.39
C LYS A 144 -0.44 4.42 22.33
N GLY A 145 0.55 3.56 22.62
CA GLY A 145 0.90 2.47 21.73
C GLY A 145 -0.16 1.37 21.67
N PHE A 146 -1.09 1.27 22.63
CA PHE A 146 -2.25 0.38 22.49
C PHE A 146 -3.23 0.99 21.49
N ASP A 147 -3.31 0.38 20.30
CA ASP A 147 -3.96 0.92 19.11
C ASP A 147 -5.42 0.46 18.92
N PHE A 148 -5.92 -0.35 19.85
CA PHE A 148 -7.29 -0.84 19.82
C PHE A 148 -8.29 0.17 20.38
N GLU A 149 -9.24 0.61 19.54
CA GLU A 149 -10.29 1.56 19.94
C GLU A 149 -11.69 0.93 20.02
N GLY A 150 -11.86 -0.31 19.57
CA GLY A 150 -13.15 -1.02 19.58
C GLY A 150 -13.39 -1.91 18.37
N TYR A 151 -14.49 -2.65 18.41
CA TYR A 151 -14.93 -3.50 17.30
C TYR A 151 -15.97 -2.79 16.44
N LYS A 152 -15.86 -2.96 15.11
CA LYS A 152 -16.92 -2.57 14.16
C LYS A 152 -17.45 -3.82 13.48
N ILE A 153 -18.76 -4.05 13.60
CA ILE A 153 -19.44 -5.20 12.99
C ILE A 153 -20.29 -4.68 11.85
N TYR A 154 -20.11 -5.25 10.66
CA TYR A 154 -20.90 -4.94 9.48
C TYR A 154 -21.64 -6.20 9.03
N ARG A 155 -22.88 -6.04 8.58
CA ARG A 155 -23.71 -7.14 8.07
C ARG A 155 -24.34 -6.72 6.76
N SER A 156 -24.18 -7.58 5.76
CA SER A 156 -24.70 -7.40 4.41
C SER A 156 -25.57 -8.60 4.01
N GLN A 157 -26.57 -8.37 3.17
CA GLN A 157 -27.27 -9.41 2.42
C GLN A 157 -26.73 -9.59 0.99
N ASP A 158 -25.82 -8.71 0.57
CA ASP A 158 -25.14 -8.71 -0.73
C ASP A 158 -23.70 -9.21 -0.59
N GLU A 159 -23.29 -10.17 -1.39
CA GLU A 159 -21.90 -10.66 -1.40
C GLU A 159 -20.89 -9.54 -1.74
N SER A 160 -21.32 -8.55 -2.52
CA SER A 160 -20.50 -7.39 -2.87
C SER A 160 -20.47 -6.32 -1.78
N PHE A 161 -21.21 -6.51 -0.69
CA PHE A 161 -21.23 -5.62 0.48
C PHE A 161 -21.59 -4.17 0.14
N ASN A 162 -22.33 -3.95 -0.96
CA ASN A 162 -22.68 -2.60 -1.40
C ASN A 162 -23.84 -2.02 -0.60
N ASP A 163 -24.74 -2.86 -0.10
CA ASP A 163 -25.88 -2.49 0.73
C ASP A 163 -25.49 -1.87 2.09
N THR A 164 -24.26 -2.11 2.58
CA THR A 164 -23.79 -1.52 3.83
C THR A 164 -23.26 -0.10 3.67
N LYS A 165 -22.99 0.36 2.43
CA LYS A 165 -22.46 1.71 2.14
C LYS A 165 -23.57 2.76 2.25
N THR A 166 -23.90 3.19 3.46
CA THR A 166 -24.98 4.14 3.72
C THR A 166 -24.51 5.60 3.84
N ILE A 167 -23.21 5.83 4.08
CA ILE A 167 -22.65 7.16 4.23
C ILE A 167 -22.13 7.63 2.86
N THR A 168 -22.62 8.78 2.43
CA THR A 168 -22.28 9.38 1.15
C THR A 168 -21.20 10.45 1.28
N ASP A 169 -20.40 10.62 0.22
CA ASP A 169 -19.56 11.80 0.05
C ASP A 169 -20.39 13.09 -0.15
N SER A 170 -19.72 14.23 -0.32
CA SER A 170 -20.36 15.53 -0.57
C SER A 170 -21.13 15.62 -1.90
N LYS A 171 -21.02 14.60 -2.77
CA LYS A 171 -21.68 14.49 -4.08
C LYS A 171 -22.79 13.43 -4.09
N GLY A 172 -23.04 12.76 -2.96
CA GLY A 172 -24.09 11.76 -2.82
C GLY A 172 -23.67 10.32 -3.19
N ASN A 173 -22.37 10.06 -3.41
CA ASN A 173 -21.89 8.71 -3.71
C ASN A 173 -21.68 7.92 -2.42
N ALA A 174 -22.30 6.74 -2.34
CA ALA A 174 -22.15 5.82 -1.22
C ALA A 174 -20.73 5.22 -1.13
N PHE A 175 -19.99 5.54 -0.07
CA PHE A 175 -18.60 5.08 0.09
C PHE A 175 -18.34 4.38 1.43
N LEU A 176 -18.87 4.92 2.54
CA LEU A 176 -18.60 4.40 3.88
C LEU A 176 -19.80 3.63 4.45
N SER A 177 -19.51 2.64 5.30
CA SER A 177 -20.52 1.83 5.98
C SER A 177 -20.69 2.24 7.44
N GLU A 178 -21.94 2.21 7.92
CA GLU A 178 -22.23 2.29 9.35
C GLU A 178 -22.15 0.89 10.00
N PRO A 179 -21.41 0.74 11.12
CA PRO A 179 -21.43 -0.50 11.87
C PRO A 179 -22.79 -0.70 12.55
N ILE A 180 -23.15 -1.96 12.78
CA ILE A 180 -24.33 -2.33 13.57
C ILE A 180 -24.15 -1.78 14.99
N LYS A 181 -25.20 -1.12 15.51
CA LYS A 181 -25.26 -0.61 16.88
C LYS A 181 -25.64 -1.69 17.88
#